data_AF-A0A074LJX3-F1
#
_entry.id   AF-A0A074LJX3-F1
#
_cell.length_a   1.000
_cell.length_b   1.000
_cell.length_c   1.000
_cell.angle_alpha   90.00
_cell.angle_beta   90.00
_cell.angle_gamma   90.00
#
_symmetry.space_group_name_H-M   'P 1'
#
loop_
_entity.id
_entity.type
_entity.pdbx_description
1 polymer ?
#
loop_
_entity_poly.entity_id
_entity_poly.type
_entity_poly.pdbx_seq_one_letter_code
_entity_poly.pdbx_strand_id
1 'polypeptide(L)'
;MGEQAATKLSKYQQLFKEQCAKQLELWRQADVISGEDLYQFLHRIKGSGASIGLPLWSMQAELLLDDLHQSQTEGREPKTWTRDTLFLFLNPLLQVAAEGDYTTDAGHGEPVSENVFVLLVTDQAAVVTEVKAELEGLGWSVIAMDSPSRATRSFFRYKPDLLIVDDKLNLERTPEGQYLLQKVEEHGIGRVLIGEQVPDDALERWDAVFERPLTRVSWTAACKRLVRRRDLARQMVRESSLSIQILHQQWHQMRSWLGERAVLAYLDIERLREINEQRGYAAGDEAMEKLGGMLRERFPTAGVYHGVEDEYYLVLPSDDPKRVEGDLQHACRSLPWLTINIRVMQALPGEEIALALRRLRDGNVFAAHAETAAALEAAKPQYLAIIDDDEIVRSLLEEQFKLLPGVRIMSYREGESFFEDAWHKQDGQYLLIIDGMLPRMDGFEVVYKVRTQYDADKYSILMLTGRKSEKDIVRGLELGVDDYITKPFGIRELEARVKRLFKRLER
;
A
#
# COMPACT_ATOMS: atom_id res chain seq x y z
N MET A 1 -8.53 -38.51 -5.43
CA MET A 1 -9.07 -38.09 -4.11
C MET A 1 -8.60 -36.69 -3.68
N GLY A 2 -7.37 -36.26 -3.99
CA GLY A 2 -6.87 -34.93 -3.58
C GLY A 2 -7.61 -33.73 -4.20
N GLU A 3 -8.04 -33.82 -5.45
CA GLU A 3 -8.67 -32.71 -6.18
C GLU A 3 -10.08 -32.38 -5.67
N GLN A 4 -10.88 -33.39 -5.32
CA GLN A 4 -12.20 -33.22 -4.70
C GLN A 4 -12.12 -32.67 -3.26
N ALA A 5 -11.08 -33.02 -2.51
CA ALA A 5 -10.85 -32.50 -1.16
C ALA A 5 -10.43 -31.02 -1.18
N ALA A 6 -9.54 -30.64 -2.11
CA ALA A 6 -9.11 -29.25 -2.30
C ALA A 6 -10.26 -28.33 -2.73
N THR A 7 -11.11 -28.81 -3.66
CA THR A 7 -12.29 -28.06 -4.13
C THR A 7 -13.33 -27.85 -3.02
N LYS A 8 -13.49 -28.84 -2.13
CA LYS A 8 -14.42 -28.76 -1.00
C LYS A 8 -13.90 -27.81 0.09
N LEU A 9 -12.59 -27.82 0.37
CA LEU A 9 -11.94 -26.93 1.35
C LEU A 9 -12.03 -25.46 0.92
N SER A 10 -11.76 -25.16 -0.36
CA SER A 10 -11.90 -23.82 -0.94
C SER A 10 -13.32 -23.25 -0.79
N LYS A 11 -14.36 -24.08 -0.97
CA LYS A 11 -15.76 -23.67 -0.78
C LYS A 11 -16.11 -23.31 0.66
N TYR A 12 -15.56 -24.02 1.65
CA TYR A 12 -15.77 -23.70 3.07
C TYR A 12 -15.05 -22.41 3.47
N GLN A 13 -13.84 -22.17 2.93
CA GLN A 13 -13.12 -20.92 3.13
C GLN A 13 -13.91 -19.72 2.59
N GLN A 14 -14.44 -19.84 1.37
CA GLN A 14 -15.21 -18.77 0.73
C GLN A 14 -16.50 -18.44 1.51
N LEU A 15 -17.28 -19.45 1.90
CA LEU A 15 -18.48 -19.26 2.71
C LEU A 15 -18.16 -18.59 4.06
N PHE A 16 -17.04 -18.98 4.68
CA PHE A 16 -16.60 -18.40 5.95
C PHE A 16 -16.21 -16.92 5.80
N LYS A 17 -15.45 -16.58 4.75
CA LYS A 17 -15.09 -15.19 4.42
C LYS A 17 -16.32 -14.32 4.17
N GLU A 18 -17.29 -14.82 3.39
CA GLU A 18 -18.55 -14.12 3.11
C GLU A 18 -19.36 -13.85 4.40
N GLN A 19 -19.39 -14.80 5.33
CA GLN A 19 -20.05 -14.61 6.62
C GLN A 19 -19.37 -13.53 7.46
N CYS A 20 -18.03 -13.49 7.46
CA CYS A 20 -17.28 -12.45 8.16
C CYS A 20 -17.52 -11.07 7.52
N ALA A 21 -17.50 -11.00 6.19
CA ALA A 21 -17.77 -9.77 5.45
C ALA A 21 -19.18 -9.23 5.72
N LYS A 22 -20.20 -10.10 5.78
CA LYS A 22 -21.57 -9.71 6.15
C LYS A 22 -21.65 -9.13 7.56
N GLN A 23 -20.97 -9.74 8.53
CA GLN A 23 -20.94 -9.23 9.90
C GLN A 23 -20.29 -7.84 9.97
N LEU A 24 -19.17 -7.65 9.25
CA LEU A 24 -18.51 -6.36 9.17
C LEU A 24 -19.41 -5.31 8.50
N GLU A 25 -20.12 -5.68 7.42
CA GLU A 25 -21.06 -4.76 6.76
C GLU A 25 -22.21 -4.32 7.68
N LEU A 26 -22.73 -5.24 8.51
CA LEU A 26 -23.70 -4.89 9.55
C LEU A 26 -23.12 -3.89 10.55
N TRP A 27 -21.87 -4.06 10.97
CA TRP A 27 -21.21 -3.13 11.88
C TRP A 27 -20.82 -1.80 11.24
N ARG A 28 -20.68 -1.71 9.91
CA ARG A 28 -20.50 -0.41 9.21
C ARG A 28 -21.71 0.48 9.31
N GLN A 29 -22.89 -0.12 9.46
CA GLN A 29 -24.19 0.54 9.54
C GLN A 29 -24.67 0.70 10.99
N ALA A 30 -23.94 0.15 11.96
CA ALA A 30 -24.26 0.24 13.38
C ALA A 30 -23.64 1.48 14.00
N ASP A 31 -24.42 2.21 14.81
CA ASP A 31 -23.92 3.36 15.56
C ASP A 31 -23.00 2.95 16.71
N VAL A 32 -23.29 1.80 17.34
CA VAL A 32 -22.57 1.28 18.51
C VAL A 32 -22.50 -0.25 18.45
N ILE A 33 -21.32 -0.81 18.71
CA ILE A 33 -21.05 -2.26 18.72
C ILE A 33 -20.63 -2.67 20.13
N SER A 34 -21.16 -3.78 20.66
CA SER A 34 -20.75 -4.23 22.00
C SER A 34 -19.37 -4.90 21.98
N GLY A 35 -18.61 -4.76 23.07
CA GLY A 35 -17.33 -5.47 23.23
C GLY A 35 -17.50 -7.00 23.25
N GLU A 36 -18.66 -7.49 23.66
CA GLU A 36 -18.99 -8.92 23.66
C GLU A 36 -19.18 -9.45 22.22
N ASP A 37 -19.84 -8.68 21.35
CA ASP A 37 -20.01 -9.04 19.93
C ASP A 37 -18.66 -9.06 19.20
N LEU A 38 -17.79 -8.10 19.49
CA LEU A 38 -16.42 -8.06 18.98
C LEU A 38 -15.61 -9.28 19.42
N TYR A 39 -15.68 -9.62 20.71
CA TYR A 39 -15.01 -10.80 21.25
C TYR A 39 -15.47 -12.10 20.57
N GLN A 40 -16.79 -12.30 20.46
CA GLN A 40 -17.35 -13.51 19.82
C GLN A 40 -16.96 -13.61 18.35
N PHE A 41 -16.92 -12.48 17.63
CA PHE A 41 -16.48 -12.43 16.24
C PHE A 41 -15.02 -12.85 16.08
N LEU A 42 -14.10 -12.29 16.87
CA LEU A 42 -12.69 -12.64 16.80
C LEU A 42 -12.44 -14.08 17.24
N HIS A 43 -13.11 -14.54 18.30
CA HIS A 43 -13.00 -15.93 18.78
C HIS A 43 -13.45 -16.93 17.72
N ARG A 44 -14.51 -16.61 16.97
CA ARG A 44 -14.98 -17.42 15.84
C ARG A 44 -13.95 -17.47 14.71
N ILE A 45 -13.29 -16.36 14.40
CA ILE A 45 -12.26 -16.30 13.35
C ILE A 45 -11.00 -17.06 13.76
N LYS A 46 -10.57 -16.94 15.03
CA LYS A 46 -9.49 -17.74 15.60
C LYS A 46 -9.75 -19.24 15.39
N GLY A 47 -10.88 -19.76 15.87
CA GLY A 47 -11.18 -21.20 15.82
C GLY A 47 -11.48 -21.73 14.41
N SER A 48 -12.26 -20.99 13.62
CA SER A 48 -12.66 -21.44 12.27
C SER A 48 -11.51 -21.28 11.28
N GLY A 49 -10.72 -20.20 11.38
CA GLY A 49 -9.59 -19.96 10.48
C GLY A 49 -8.52 -21.05 10.56
N ALA A 50 -8.20 -21.53 11.77
CA ALA A 50 -7.23 -22.62 11.96
C ALA A 50 -7.71 -23.94 11.34
N SER A 51 -9.00 -24.25 11.48
CA SER A 51 -9.57 -25.52 11.01
C SER A 51 -9.84 -25.59 9.51
N ILE A 52 -10.00 -24.44 8.84
CA ILE A 52 -10.32 -24.36 7.41
C ILE A 52 -9.13 -23.90 6.54
N GLY A 53 -7.92 -23.84 7.08
CA GLY A 53 -6.71 -23.48 6.31
C GLY A 53 -6.58 -21.98 6.02
N LEU A 54 -7.02 -21.12 6.94
CA LEU A 54 -6.76 -19.67 6.96
C LEU A 54 -5.89 -19.31 8.17
N PRO A 55 -4.62 -19.77 8.22
CA PRO A 55 -3.76 -19.62 9.40
C PRO A 55 -3.50 -18.15 9.75
N LEU A 56 -3.40 -17.27 8.75
CA LEU A 56 -3.19 -15.82 8.97
C LEU A 56 -4.42 -15.15 9.61
N TRP A 57 -5.64 -15.51 9.18
CA TRP A 57 -6.87 -14.99 9.79
C TRP A 57 -6.97 -15.45 11.25
N SER A 58 -6.63 -16.71 11.52
CA SER A 58 -6.65 -17.30 12.86
C SER A 58 -5.65 -16.63 13.80
N MET A 59 -4.40 -16.50 13.36
CA MET A 59 -3.33 -15.84 14.11
C MET A 59 -3.67 -14.39 14.40
N GLN A 60 -4.17 -13.64 13.41
CA GLN A 60 -4.49 -12.23 13.60
C GLN A 60 -5.68 -12.02 14.55
N ALA A 61 -6.66 -12.90 14.51
CA ALA A 61 -7.78 -12.87 15.45
C ALA A 61 -7.36 -13.26 16.87
N GLU A 62 -6.40 -14.18 17.03
CA GLU A 62 -5.80 -14.51 18.33
C GLU A 62 -5.09 -13.31 18.96
N LEU A 63 -4.24 -12.63 18.18
CA LEU A 63 -3.55 -11.42 18.61
C LEU A 63 -4.52 -10.31 19.05
N LEU A 64 -5.57 -10.05 18.25
CA LEU A 64 -6.59 -9.06 18.62
C LEU A 64 -7.39 -9.46 19.87
N LEU A 65 -7.58 -10.75 20.16
CA LEU A 65 -8.23 -11.21 21.39
C LEU A 65 -7.36 -10.99 22.61
N ASP A 66 -6.06 -11.24 22.49
CA ASP A 66 -5.10 -10.99 23.57
C ASP A 66 -5.04 -9.48 23.90
N ASP A 67 -5.04 -8.63 22.88
CA ASP A 67 -5.13 -7.16 23.04
C ASP A 67 -6.42 -6.71 23.74
N LEU A 68 -7.55 -7.30 23.36
CA LEU A 68 -8.85 -7.01 23.96
C LEU A 68 -8.85 -7.39 25.45
N HIS A 69 -8.35 -8.59 25.79
CA HIS A 69 -8.26 -9.07 27.17
C HIS A 69 -7.31 -8.24 28.03
N GLN A 70 -6.12 -7.91 27.52
CA GLN A 70 -5.13 -7.12 28.24
C GLN A 70 -5.69 -5.72 28.56
N SER A 71 -6.31 -5.09 27.57
CA SER A 71 -6.88 -3.75 27.70
C SER A 71 -8.09 -3.69 28.64
N GLN A 72 -8.90 -4.76 28.72
CA GLN A 72 -9.97 -4.90 29.72
C GLN A 72 -9.43 -5.05 31.15
N THR A 73 -8.35 -5.81 31.31
CA THR A 73 -7.68 -6.01 32.61
C THR A 73 -7.07 -4.71 33.13
N GLU A 74 -6.60 -3.85 32.23
CA GLU A 74 -6.05 -2.52 32.53
C GLU A 74 -7.13 -1.43 32.66
N GLY A 75 -8.41 -1.74 32.44
CA GLY A 75 -9.52 -0.80 32.54
C GLY A 75 -9.57 0.25 31.42
N ARG A 76 -8.92 -0.02 30.28
CA ARG A 76 -8.72 0.92 29.17
C ARG A 76 -9.71 0.75 28.02
N GLU A 77 -10.48 -0.35 27.97
CA GLU A 77 -11.44 -0.56 26.90
C GLU A 77 -12.85 -0.01 27.19
N PRO A 78 -13.49 0.58 26.17
CA PRO A 78 -14.89 0.94 26.28
C PRO A 78 -15.76 -0.33 26.20
N LYS A 79 -16.82 -0.40 27.02
CA LYS A 79 -17.83 -1.48 26.96
C LYS A 79 -18.54 -1.54 25.59
N THR A 80 -18.47 -0.45 24.84
CA THR A 80 -19.14 -0.21 23.57
C THR A 80 -18.21 0.52 22.61
N TRP A 81 -18.16 0.08 21.36
CA TRP A 81 -17.31 0.60 20.30
C TRP A 81 -18.10 1.46 19.34
N THR A 82 -17.52 2.58 18.91
CA THR A 82 -18.02 3.32 17.75
C THR A 82 -17.53 2.63 16.49
N ARG A 83 -18.22 2.85 15.36
CA ARG A 83 -17.78 2.32 14.06
C ARG A 83 -16.30 2.61 13.78
N ASP A 84 -15.89 3.86 13.92
CA ASP A 84 -14.53 4.26 13.50
C ASP A 84 -13.46 3.61 14.41
N THR A 85 -13.69 3.55 15.72
CA THR A 85 -12.76 2.89 16.66
C THR A 85 -12.72 1.37 16.49
N LEU A 86 -13.86 0.75 16.18
CA LEU A 86 -13.95 -0.68 15.90
C LEU A 86 -13.17 -1.06 14.64
N PHE A 87 -13.37 -0.33 13.55
CA PHE A 87 -12.73 -0.63 12.27
C PHE A 87 -11.24 -0.27 12.27
N LEU A 88 -10.84 0.70 13.08
CA LEU A 88 -9.44 0.92 13.43
C LEU A 88 -8.88 -0.32 14.14
N PHE A 89 -9.53 -0.80 15.20
CA PHE A 89 -9.09 -1.98 15.96
C PHE A 89 -9.01 -3.25 15.12
N LEU A 90 -9.98 -3.47 14.23
CA LEU A 90 -10.03 -4.63 13.33
C LEU A 90 -9.08 -4.52 12.13
N ASN A 91 -8.40 -3.38 11.93
CA ASN A 91 -7.60 -3.13 10.74
C ASN A 91 -6.56 -4.23 10.42
N PRO A 92 -5.80 -4.78 11.39
CA PRO A 92 -4.88 -5.88 11.10
C PRO A 92 -5.57 -7.09 10.47
N LEU A 93 -6.76 -7.45 10.97
CA LEU A 93 -7.54 -8.57 10.45
C LEU A 93 -8.16 -8.25 9.08
N LEU A 94 -8.57 -7.00 8.85
CA LEU A 94 -9.11 -6.55 7.56
C LEU A 94 -8.05 -6.56 6.46
N GLN A 95 -6.78 -6.27 6.79
CA GLN A 95 -5.66 -6.37 5.85
C GLN A 95 -5.41 -7.81 5.43
N VAL A 96 -5.34 -8.73 6.39
CA VAL A 96 -5.23 -10.17 6.13
C VAL A 96 -6.44 -10.69 5.33
N ALA A 97 -7.62 -10.09 5.53
CA ALA A 97 -8.81 -10.44 4.77
C ALA A 97 -8.79 -9.96 3.32
N ALA A 98 -8.26 -8.76 3.06
CA ALA A 98 -8.13 -8.18 1.73
C ALA A 98 -7.00 -8.82 0.90
N GLU A 99 -5.90 -9.22 1.54
CA GLU A 99 -4.77 -9.91 0.90
C GLU A 99 -5.12 -11.37 0.50
N GLY A 100 -6.18 -11.93 1.09
CA GLY A 100 -6.62 -13.30 0.87
C GLY A 100 -7.42 -13.58 -0.40
N ASP A 101 -7.64 -12.61 -1.29
CA ASP A 101 -8.39 -12.78 -2.55
C ASP A 101 -7.53 -13.21 -3.76
N TYR A 102 -6.22 -13.40 -3.58
CA TYR A 102 -5.33 -13.94 -4.63
C TYR A 102 -5.28 -15.48 -4.70
N THR A 103 -6.12 -16.18 -3.94
CA THR A 103 -6.10 -17.65 -3.88
C THR A 103 -7.39 -18.30 -4.36
N THR A 104 -7.97 -17.85 -5.47
CA THR A 104 -8.89 -18.66 -6.28
C THR A 104 -8.95 -18.11 -7.71
N ASP A 105 -8.07 -18.56 -8.59
CA ASP A 105 -8.56 -19.12 -9.85
C ASP A 105 -7.50 -19.95 -10.58
N ALA A 106 -7.93 -21.12 -11.04
CA ALA A 106 -7.19 -21.95 -11.95
C ALA A 106 -7.27 -21.33 -13.35
N GLY A 107 -6.11 -21.15 -13.99
CA GLY A 107 -6.03 -20.86 -15.42
C GLY A 107 -6.19 -19.39 -15.78
N HIS A 108 -5.04 -18.75 -16.01
CA HIS A 108 -4.76 -17.45 -16.66
C HIS A 108 -3.97 -16.55 -15.72
N GLY A 109 -2.71 -16.92 -15.48
CA GLY A 109 -1.77 -16.04 -14.77
C GLY A 109 -1.43 -14.84 -15.66
N GLU A 110 -1.54 -13.64 -15.09
CA GLU A 110 -0.86 -12.44 -15.59
C GLU A 110 0.62 -12.76 -15.89
N PRO A 111 1.21 -12.10 -16.91
CA PRO A 111 2.53 -12.46 -17.41
C PRO A 111 3.62 -12.32 -16.34
N VAL A 112 4.57 -13.24 -16.37
CA VAL A 112 5.86 -13.12 -15.65
C VAL A 112 6.51 -11.79 -16.07
N SER A 113 7.16 -11.08 -15.13
CA SER A 113 7.91 -9.82 -15.38
C SER A 113 8.56 -9.80 -16.78
N GLU A 114 8.34 -8.73 -17.55
CA GLU A 114 8.83 -8.61 -18.95
C GLU A 114 10.36 -8.69 -19.07
N ASN A 115 11.11 -8.48 -17.98
CA ASN A 115 12.56 -8.58 -17.93
C ASN A 115 13.01 -9.48 -16.78
N VAL A 116 13.24 -10.77 -17.06
CA VAL A 116 13.83 -11.74 -16.10
C VAL A 116 15.30 -11.94 -16.42
N PHE A 117 16.18 -11.68 -15.46
CA PHE A 117 17.62 -11.94 -15.52
C PHE A 117 17.99 -13.25 -14.84
N VAL A 118 18.58 -14.19 -15.56
CA VAL A 118 19.04 -15.46 -15.02
C VAL A 118 20.56 -15.43 -14.90
N LEU A 119 21.07 -15.70 -13.70
CA LEU A 119 22.50 -15.94 -13.48
C LEU A 119 22.76 -17.44 -13.55
N LEU A 120 23.46 -17.86 -14.60
CA LEU A 120 23.92 -19.23 -14.80
C LEU A 120 25.37 -19.35 -14.33
N VAL A 121 25.68 -20.33 -13.48
CA VAL A 121 27.02 -20.58 -12.98
C VAL A 121 27.49 -21.94 -13.50
N THR A 122 28.33 -21.92 -14.53
CA THR A 122 28.88 -23.10 -15.21
C THR A 122 30.13 -22.73 -16.01
N ASP A 123 31.13 -23.60 -16.00
CA ASP A 123 32.31 -23.54 -16.87
C ASP A 123 32.10 -24.33 -18.18
N GLN A 124 30.96 -25.01 -18.34
CA GLN A 124 30.66 -25.83 -19.51
C GLN A 124 29.92 -25.05 -20.60
N ALA A 125 30.59 -24.81 -21.74
CA ALA A 125 30.00 -24.14 -22.89
C ALA A 125 28.72 -24.83 -23.43
N ALA A 126 28.65 -26.17 -23.32
CA ALA A 126 27.47 -26.95 -23.72
C ALA A 126 26.25 -26.61 -22.84
N VAL A 127 26.45 -26.47 -21.52
CA VAL A 127 25.39 -26.09 -20.57
C VAL A 127 24.91 -24.67 -20.85
N VAL A 128 25.84 -23.74 -21.09
CA VAL A 128 25.49 -22.35 -21.46
C VAL A 128 24.59 -22.32 -22.69
N THR A 129 24.95 -23.09 -23.72
CA THR A 129 24.19 -23.14 -24.98
C THR A 129 22.79 -23.74 -24.77
N GLU A 130 22.70 -24.86 -24.05
CA GLU A 130 21.44 -25.55 -23.74
C GLU A 130 20.49 -24.66 -22.93
N VAL A 131 20.97 -24.05 -21.85
CA VAL A 131 20.16 -23.21 -20.96
C VAL A 131 19.73 -21.90 -21.65
N LYS A 132 20.62 -21.26 -22.42
CA LYS A 132 20.29 -20.04 -23.18
C LYS A 132 19.19 -20.31 -24.20
N ALA A 133 19.32 -21.37 -25.00
CA ALA A 133 18.37 -21.68 -26.06
C ALA A 133 16.92 -21.82 -25.54
N GLU A 134 16.76 -22.40 -24.35
CA GLU A 134 15.44 -22.60 -23.75
C GLU A 134 14.90 -21.37 -23.01
N LEU A 135 15.72 -20.70 -22.19
CA LEU A 135 15.25 -19.57 -21.37
C LEU A 135 15.18 -18.25 -22.15
N GLU A 136 16.10 -18.00 -23.08
CA GLU A 136 16.00 -16.82 -23.98
C GLU A 136 14.81 -17.00 -24.94
N GLY A 137 14.43 -18.24 -25.28
CA GLY A 137 13.19 -18.56 -25.99
C GLY A 137 11.91 -18.20 -25.20
N LEU A 138 12.01 -17.97 -23.89
CA LEU A 138 10.94 -17.45 -23.04
C LEU A 138 10.98 -15.91 -22.89
N GLY A 139 11.94 -15.24 -23.53
CA GLY A 139 12.17 -13.80 -23.39
C GLY A 139 13.05 -13.42 -22.20
N TRP A 140 13.72 -14.37 -21.55
CA TRP A 140 14.57 -14.09 -20.39
C TRP A 140 16.02 -13.80 -20.80
N SER A 141 16.71 -12.96 -20.03
CA SER A 141 18.12 -12.63 -20.26
C SER A 141 19.03 -13.54 -19.43
N VAL A 142 19.83 -14.38 -20.07
CA VAL A 142 20.74 -15.31 -19.38
C VAL A 142 22.18 -14.81 -19.42
N ILE A 143 22.78 -14.64 -18.24
CA ILE A 143 24.20 -14.28 -18.07
C ILE A 143 24.92 -15.48 -17.44
N ALA A 144 25.97 -15.98 -18.11
CA ALA A 144 26.77 -17.09 -17.61
C ALA A 144 28.07 -16.62 -16.95
N MET A 145 28.44 -17.26 -15.84
CA MET A 145 29.69 -17.06 -15.10
C MET A 145 30.39 -18.40 -14.90
N ASP A 146 31.70 -18.42 -15.12
CA ASP A 146 32.55 -19.62 -15.12
C ASP A 146 33.17 -19.94 -13.75
N SER A 147 32.89 -19.13 -12.73
CA SER A 147 33.52 -19.25 -11.42
C SER A 147 32.64 -18.66 -10.30
N PRO A 148 32.68 -19.22 -9.07
CA PRO A 148 31.97 -18.67 -7.92
C PRO A 148 32.28 -17.19 -7.67
N SER A 149 33.56 -16.79 -7.70
CA SER A 149 33.95 -15.39 -7.43
C SER A 149 33.36 -14.40 -8.44
N ARG A 150 33.31 -14.76 -9.74
CA ARG A 150 32.71 -13.93 -10.78
C ARG A 150 31.19 -13.94 -10.71
N ALA A 151 30.59 -15.07 -10.33
CA ALA A 151 29.16 -15.18 -10.06
C ALA A 151 28.75 -14.25 -8.90
N THR A 152 29.48 -14.27 -7.78
CA THR A 152 29.24 -13.39 -6.63
C THR A 152 29.34 -11.92 -7.01
N ARG A 153 30.37 -11.51 -7.76
CA ARG A 153 30.51 -10.12 -8.20
C ARG A 153 29.39 -9.69 -9.16
N SER A 154 28.94 -10.61 -10.02
CA SER A 154 27.88 -10.35 -11.01
C SER A 154 26.50 -10.31 -10.38
N PHE A 155 26.27 -11.09 -9.31
CA PHE A 155 25.04 -11.08 -8.53
C PHE A 155 24.68 -9.66 -8.08
N PHE A 156 25.62 -8.91 -7.49
CA PHE A 156 25.37 -7.55 -7.03
C PHE A 156 25.18 -6.54 -8.16
N ARG A 157 25.81 -6.79 -9.32
CA ARG A 157 25.71 -5.90 -10.49
C ARG A 157 24.38 -6.03 -11.21
N TYR A 158 23.91 -7.27 -11.39
CA TYR A 158 22.75 -7.56 -12.24
C TYR A 158 21.49 -7.92 -11.46
N LYS A 159 21.60 -8.17 -10.13
CA LYS A 159 20.49 -8.55 -9.24
C LYS A 159 19.58 -9.62 -9.87
N PRO A 160 20.10 -10.84 -10.07
CA PRO A 160 19.42 -11.84 -10.87
C PRO A 160 18.08 -12.25 -10.26
N ASP A 161 17.21 -12.67 -11.15
CA ASP A 161 15.86 -13.09 -10.86
C ASP A 161 15.75 -14.58 -10.54
N LEU A 162 16.71 -15.37 -11.03
CA LEU A 162 16.85 -16.80 -10.82
C LEU A 162 18.34 -17.16 -10.83
N LEU A 163 18.76 -18.04 -9.93
CA LEU A 163 20.11 -18.62 -9.95
C LEU A 163 20.03 -20.06 -10.47
N ILE A 164 20.83 -20.37 -11.49
CA ILE A 164 21.02 -21.74 -11.98
C ILE A 164 22.49 -22.12 -11.80
N VAL A 165 22.74 -23.27 -11.20
CA VAL A 165 24.09 -23.75 -10.87
C VAL A 165 24.31 -25.13 -11.45
N ASP A 166 25.45 -25.29 -12.09
CA ASP A 166 26.01 -26.58 -12.52
C ASP A 166 26.71 -27.27 -11.34
N ASP A 167 26.34 -28.52 -11.07
CA ASP A 167 26.87 -29.34 -9.97
C ASP A 167 28.40 -29.44 -9.97
N LYS A 168 29.04 -29.39 -11.15
CA LYS A 168 30.50 -29.54 -11.29
C LYS A 168 31.28 -28.43 -10.61
N LEU A 169 30.71 -27.23 -10.49
CA LEU A 169 31.39 -26.09 -9.85
C LEU A 169 31.37 -26.16 -8.32
N ASN A 170 30.65 -27.12 -7.71
CA ASN A 170 30.67 -27.39 -6.27
C ASN A 170 30.59 -26.13 -5.39
N LEU A 171 29.67 -25.20 -5.72
CA LEU A 171 29.59 -23.90 -5.05
C LEU A 171 29.51 -24.04 -3.52
N GLU A 172 28.80 -25.05 -3.03
CA GLU A 172 28.65 -25.37 -1.60
C GLU A 172 29.98 -25.61 -0.86
N ARG A 173 31.07 -25.94 -1.58
CA ARG A 173 32.38 -26.24 -1.00
C ARG A 173 33.35 -25.07 -1.04
N THR A 174 32.96 -23.94 -1.60
CA THR A 174 33.80 -22.74 -1.72
C THR A 174 33.27 -21.62 -0.83
N PRO A 175 34.12 -20.85 -0.13
CA PRO A 175 33.67 -19.72 0.69
C PRO A 175 32.83 -18.70 -0.12
N GLU A 176 33.25 -18.42 -1.35
CA GLU A 176 32.57 -17.49 -2.25
C GLU A 176 31.22 -18.03 -2.73
N GLY A 177 31.14 -19.33 -3.00
CA GLY A 177 29.90 -20.00 -3.41
C GLY A 177 28.91 -20.12 -2.26
N GLN A 178 29.36 -20.44 -1.04
CA GLN A 178 28.54 -20.40 0.16
C GLN A 178 27.99 -19.00 0.42
N TYR A 179 28.83 -17.97 0.30
CA TYR A 179 28.41 -16.59 0.44
C TYR A 179 27.37 -16.19 -0.61
N LEU A 180 27.55 -16.60 -1.88
CA LEU A 180 26.56 -16.37 -2.93
C LEU A 180 25.22 -17.06 -2.61
N LEU A 181 25.25 -18.34 -2.21
CA LEU A 181 24.03 -19.10 -1.88
C LEU A 181 23.29 -18.49 -0.68
N GLN A 182 24.01 -18.05 0.34
CA GLN A 182 23.45 -17.32 1.47
C GLN A 182 22.75 -16.03 1.02
N LYS A 183 23.41 -15.22 0.18
CA LYS A 183 22.82 -13.95 -0.30
C LYS A 183 21.60 -14.18 -1.20
N VAL A 184 21.63 -15.22 -2.03
CA VAL A 184 20.51 -15.61 -2.89
C VAL A 184 19.30 -16.02 -2.05
N GLU A 185 19.53 -16.77 -0.97
CA GLU A 185 18.49 -17.16 0.00
C GLU A 185 17.90 -15.96 0.75
N GLU A 186 18.74 -15.06 1.27
CA GLU A 186 18.29 -13.83 1.93
C GLU A 186 17.40 -12.95 1.03
N HIS A 187 17.64 -12.99 -0.29
CA HIS A 187 16.86 -12.22 -1.28
C HIS A 187 15.65 -13.00 -1.84
N GLY A 188 15.39 -14.21 -1.34
CA GLY A 188 14.29 -15.07 -1.78
C GLY A 188 14.38 -15.50 -3.25
N ILE A 189 15.57 -15.47 -3.85
CA ILE A 189 15.80 -15.84 -5.24
C ILE A 189 15.81 -17.37 -5.36
N GLY A 190 15.04 -17.90 -6.31
CA GLY A 190 14.98 -19.36 -6.53
C GLY A 190 16.34 -19.93 -6.98
N ARG A 191 16.72 -21.06 -6.39
CA ARG A 191 17.97 -21.79 -6.66
C ARG A 191 17.67 -23.08 -7.42
N VAL A 192 18.24 -23.23 -8.61
CA VAL A 192 18.11 -24.45 -9.42
C VAL A 192 19.47 -25.11 -9.57
N LEU A 193 19.57 -26.39 -9.21
CA LEU A 193 20.73 -27.23 -9.48
C LEU A 193 20.51 -28.04 -10.75
N ILE A 194 21.49 -28.04 -11.64
CA ILE A 194 21.53 -28.89 -12.83
C ILE A 194 22.81 -29.72 -12.82
N GLY A 195 22.73 -30.97 -13.25
CA GLY A 195 23.87 -31.89 -13.22
C GLY A 195 23.67 -33.13 -14.07
N GLU A 196 24.72 -33.92 -14.26
CA GLU A 196 24.61 -35.24 -14.92
C GLU A 196 24.02 -36.29 -13.98
N GLN A 197 24.39 -36.22 -12.70
CA GLN A 197 23.86 -37.04 -11.61
C GLN A 197 23.77 -36.18 -10.38
N VAL A 198 22.56 -35.78 -10.01
CA VAL A 198 22.38 -34.88 -8.88
C VAL A 198 22.14 -35.70 -7.62
N PRO A 199 22.76 -35.35 -6.47
CA PRO A 199 22.56 -36.09 -5.22
C PRO A 199 21.09 -36.15 -4.79
N ASP A 200 20.66 -37.30 -4.23
CA ASP A 200 19.28 -37.51 -3.76
C ASP A 200 18.87 -36.49 -2.67
N ASP A 201 19.83 -36.00 -1.89
CA ASP A 201 19.68 -35.01 -0.82
C ASP A 201 19.83 -33.56 -1.31
N ALA A 202 19.91 -33.32 -2.62
CA ALA A 202 20.05 -31.97 -3.16
C ALA A 202 18.79 -31.11 -2.94
N LEU A 203 17.59 -31.72 -2.92
CA LEU A 203 16.33 -31.00 -2.68
C LEU A 203 16.21 -30.42 -1.26
N GLU A 204 17.07 -30.85 -0.32
CA GLU A 204 17.15 -30.24 1.01
C GLU A 204 17.77 -28.83 0.97
N ARG A 205 18.55 -28.53 -0.08
CA ARG A 205 19.34 -27.29 -0.23
C ARG A 205 18.94 -26.45 -1.44
N TRP A 206 18.28 -27.05 -2.42
CA TRP A 206 17.95 -26.43 -3.71
C TRP A 206 16.43 -26.40 -3.94
N ASP A 207 15.91 -25.30 -4.49
CA ASP A 207 14.47 -25.13 -4.73
C ASP A 207 13.95 -25.98 -5.90
N ALA A 208 14.83 -26.35 -6.81
CA ALA A 208 14.59 -27.36 -7.84
C ALA A 208 15.90 -28.01 -8.29
N VAL A 209 15.79 -29.26 -8.73
CA VAL A 209 16.93 -30.08 -9.15
C VAL A 209 16.57 -30.76 -10.46
N PHE A 210 17.47 -30.73 -11.45
CA PHE A 210 17.29 -31.39 -12.73
C PHE A 210 18.53 -32.13 -13.19
N GLU A 211 18.35 -33.41 -13.50
CA GLU A 211 19.34 -34.19 -14.22
C GLU A 211 19.30 -33.86 -15.71
N ARG A 212 20.47 -33.79 -16.32
CA ARG A 212 20.64 -33.56 -17.76
C ARG A 212 20.48 -34.88 -18.51
N PRO A 213 19.88 -34.87 -19.73
CA PRO A 213 19.48 -33.71 -20.52
C PRO A 213 18.18 -33.05 -20.04
N LEU A 214 18.12 -31.71 -20.11
CA LEU A 214 17.01 -30.96 -19.54
C LEU A 214 15.73 -31.14 -20.37
N THR A 215 14.69 -31.74 -19.79
CA THR A 215 13.42 -31.98 -20.49
C THR A 215 12.52 -30.73 -20.51
N ARG A 216 12.39 -30.12 -21.69
CA ARG A 216 11.78 -28.80 -21.94
C ARG A 216 10.55 -28.43 -21.11
N VAL A 217 9.59 -29.34 -20.93
CA VAL A 217 8.32 -29.05 -20.25
C VAL A 217 8.47 -28.96 -18.73
N SER A 218 9.28 -29.82 -18.12
CA SER A 218 9.36 -29.94 -16.66
C SER A 218 10.19 -28.81 -16.03
N TRP A 219 11.38 -28.56 -16.57
CA TRP A 219 12.33 -27.63 -15.94
C TRP A 219 11.97 -26.15 -16.20
N THR A 220 11.47 -25.81 -17.38
CA THR A 220 11.02 -24.43 -17.67
C THR A 220 9.78 -24.06 -16.84
N ALA A 221 8.88 -25.01 -16.59
CA ALA A 221 7.73 -24.81 -15.70
C ALA A 221 8.18 -24.57 -14.25
N ALA A 222 9.18 -25.30 -13.77
CA ALA A 222 9.75 -25.07 -12.44
C ALA A 222 10.43 -23.70 -12.35
N CYS A 223 11.20 -23.30 -13.36
CA CYS A 223 11.83 -21.98 -13.40
C CYS A 223 10.77 -20.86 -13.35
N LYS A 224 9.71 -20.94 -14.16
CA LYS A 224 8.58 -20.00 -14.14
C LYS A 224 7.90 -19.97 -12.77
N ARG A 225 7.69 -21.13 -12.14
CA ARG A 225 7.12 -21.24 -10.79
C ARG A 225 7.99 -20.54 -9.74
N LEU A 226 9.32 -20.69 -9.81
CA LEU A 226 10.24 -20.07 -8.86
C LEU A 226 10.31 -18.55 -9.02
N VAL A 227 10.39 -18.05 -10.26
CA VAL A 227 10.33 -16.61 -10.53
C VAL A 227 8.99 -16.03 -10.07
N ARG A 228 7.87 -16.71 -10.36
CA ARG A 228 6.54 -16.29 -9.88
C ARG A 228 6.42 -16.35 -8.36
N ARG A 229 6.94 -17.39 -7.70
CA ARG A 229 6.99 -17.51 -6.23
C ARG A 229 7.75 -16.33 -5.62
N ARG A 230 8.84 -15.90 -6.25
CA ARG A 230 9.61 -14.75 -5.82
C ARG A 230 8.92 -13.42 -6.16
N ASP A 231 8.25 -13.27 -7.30
CA ASP A 231 7.44 -12.07 -7.57
C ASP A 231 6.32 -11.92 -6.54
N LEU A 232 5.64 -13.02 -6.24
CA LEU A 232 4.67 -13.10 -5.15
C LEU A 232 5.35 -12.84 -3.80
N ALA A 233 6.53 -13.39 -3.52
CA ALA A 233 7.25 -13.13 -2.27
C ALA A 233 7.79 -11.69 -2.17
N ARG A 234 8.18 -11.03 -3.26
CA ARG A 234 8.58 -9.62 -3.30
C ARG A 234 7.37 -8.71 -3.13
N GLN A 235 6.21 -9.10 -3.67
CA GLN A 235 4.92 -8.47 -3.35
C GLN A 235 4.59 -8.68 -1.86
N MET A 236 4.72 -9.91 -1.33
CA MET A 236 4.45 -10.25 0.08
C MET A 236 5.49 -9.71 1.09
N VAL A 237 6.76 -9.48 0.71
CA VAL A 237 7.80 -8.86 1.55
C VAL A 237 7.65 -7.33 1.51
N ARG A 238 7.12 -6.78 0.42
CA ARG A 238 6.62 -5.39 0.41
C ARG A 238 5.35 -5.23 1.24
N GLU A 239 4.55 -6.28 1.43
CA GLU A 239 3.20 -6.14 2.00
C GLU A 239 2.96 -6.78 3.39
N SER A 240 3.68 -7.83 3.83
CA SER A 240 3.14 -8.73 4.87
C SER A 240 4.05 -9.11 6.06
N SER A 241 5.31 -9.56 5.95
CA SER A 241 5.96 -10.20 7.14
C SER A 241 6.67 -9.26 8.12
N LEU A 242 7.48 -8.29 7.63
CA LEU A 242 8.00 -7.23 8.51
C LEU A 242 6.84 -6.32 8.94
N SER A 243 5.93 -6.01 8.01
CA SER A 243 4.77 -5.16 8.25
C SER A 243 3.85 -5.71 9.32
N ILE A 244 3.52 -7.01 9.40
CA ILE A 244 2.55 -7.50 10.40
C ILE A 244 3.10 -7.47 11.84
N GLN A 245 4.36 -7.86 12.07
CA GLN A 245 4.96 -7.79 13.42
C GLN A 245 5.27 -6.34 13.84
N ILE A 246 5.76 -5.53 12.90
CA ILE A 246 5.99 -4.11 13.10
C ILE A 246 4.66 -3.38 13.31
N LEU A 247 3.61 -3.67 12.53
CA LEU A 247 2.26 -3.12 12.70
C LEU A 247 1.66 -3.56 14.03
N HIS A 248 1.82 -4.79 14.50
CA HIS A 248 1.29 -5.20 15.80
C HIS A 248 1.99 -4.49 16.97
N GLN A 249 3.33 -4.42 16.93
CA GLN A 249 4.13 -3.73 17.95
C GLN A 249 3.95 -2.21 17.91
N GLN A 250 3.82 -1.63 16.71
CA GLN A 250 3.55 -0.21 16.51
C GLN A 250 2.09 0.15 16.77
N TRP A 251 1.13 -0.75 16.54
CA TRP A 251 -0.30 -0.55 16.84
C TRP A 251 -0.53 -0.40 18.34
N HIS A 252 0.09 -1.25 19.17
CA HIS A 252 0.06 -1.09 20.62
C HIS A 252 0.61 0.27 21.07
N GLN A 253 1.67 0.78 20.45
CA GLN A 253 2.23 2.10 20.74
C GLN A 253 1.34 3.24 20.20
N MET A 254 0.81 3.13 18.99
CA MET A 254 -0.11 4.09 18.38
C MET A 254 -1.40 4.25 19.17
N ARG A 255 -1.90 3.17 19.78
CA ARG A 255 -3.09 3.18 20.63
C ARG A 255 -2.92 4.04 21.90
N SER A 256 -1.67 4.22 22.36
CA SER A 256 -1.36 5.13 23.47
C SER A 256 -1.44 6.62 23.09
N TRP A 257 -1.52 6.94 21.79
CA TRP A 257 -1.61 8.32 21.27
C TRP A 257 -2.97 8.65 20.65
N LEU A 258 -3.87 7.67 20.51
CA LEU A 258 -5.24 7.92 20.03
C LEU A 258 -5.97 8.84 21.04
N GLY A 259 -6.45 9.98 20.56
CA GLY A 259 -7.01 11.05 21.40
C GLY A 259 -6.03 12.14 21.89
N GLU A 260 -4.72 12.01 21.63
CA GLU A 260 -3.72 13.03 21.96
C GLU A 260 -3.00 13.57 20.70
N ARG A 261 -2.29 14.70 20.83
CA ARG A 261 -1.45 15.24 19.74
C ARG A 261 -0.08 14.57 19.76
N ALA A 262 0.44 14.27 18.59
CA ALA A 262 1.78 13.73 18.42
C ALA A 262 2.52 14.41 17.26
N VAL A 263 3.84 14.36 17.30
CA VAL A 263 4.74 14.92 16.30
C VAL A 263 5.31 13.78 15.45
N LEU A 264 5.24 13.93 14.12
CA LEU A 264 5.92 13.05 13.18
C LEU A 264 7.27 13.67 12.80
N ALA A 265 8.35 12.94 13.02
CA ALA A 265 9.69 13.30 12.60
C ALA A 265 10.20 12.32 11.55
N TYR A 266 11.00 12.83 10.61
CA TYR A 266 11.67 12.08 9.57
C TYR A 266 13.18 12.31 9.70
N LEU A 267 13.94 11.22 9.61
CA LEU A 267 15.39 11.24 9.62
C LEU A 267 15.92 10.45 8.43
N ASP A 268 16.99 10.95 7.81
CA ASP A 268 17.65 10.31 6.68
C ASP A 268 19.17 10.42 6.82
N ILE A 269 19.89 9.34 6.48
CA ILE A 269 21.36 9.33 6.51
C ILE A 269 21.88 9.90 5.18
N GLU A 270 22.38 11.14 5.23
CA GLU A 270 22.90 11.80 4.03
C GLU A 270 24.07 10.99 3.46
N ARG A 271 24.00 10.71 2.15
CA ARG A 271 25.07 10.05 1.39
C ARG A 271 25.39 8.62 1.86
N LEU A 272 24.41 7.88 2.39
CA LEU A 272 24.60 6.47 2.72
C LEU A 272 25.17 5.67 1.53
N ARG A 273 24.75 6.00 0.31
CA ARG A 273 25.31 5.45 -0.93
C ARG A 273 26.83 5.68 -1.07
N GLU A 274 27.33 6.87 -0.77
CA GLU A 274 28.77 7.16 -0.84
C GLU A 274 29.55 6.40 0.25
N ILE A 275 28.96 6.24 1.44
CA ILE A 275 29.52 5.41 2.52
C ILE A 275 29.67 3.96 2.03
N ASN A 276 28.62 3.42 1.40
CA ASN A 276 28.64 2.08 0.82
C ASN A 276 29.66 1.93 -0.32
N GLU A 277 29.78 2.93 -1.20
CA GLU A 277 30.73 2.91 -2.32
C GLU A 277 32.20 3.02 -1.88
N GLN A 278 32.49 3.77 -0.81
CA GLN A 278 33.86 3.98 -0.33
C GLN A 278 34.34 2.93 0.68
N ARG A 279 33.45 2.43 1.54
CA ARG A 279 33.79 1.57 2.68
C ARG A 279 33.12 0.19 2.61
N GLY A 280 32.32 -0.06 1.59
CA GLY A 280 31.56 -1.28 1.41
C GLY A 280 30.21 -1.25 2.15
N TYR A 281 29.29 -2.11 1.71
CA TYR A 281 27.92 -2.18 2.22
C TYR A 281 27.81 -2.47 3.73
N ALA A 282 28.79 -3.19 4.30
CA ALA A 282 28.85 -3.44 5.74
C ALA A 282 28.96 -2.15 6.57
N ALA A 283 29.57 -1.09 6.02
CA ALA A 283 29.69 0.19 6.71
C ALA A 283 28.37 0.99 6.68
N GLY A 284 27.56 0.85 5.63
CA GLY A 284 26.21 1.40 5.60
C GLY A 284 25.26 0.63 6.52
N ASP A 285 25.38 -0.69 6.57
CA ASP A 285 24.63 -1.52 7.52
C ASP A 285 24.94 -1.12 8.97
N GLU A 286 26.22 -0.89 9.30
CA GLU A 286 26.63 -0.38 10.61
C GLU A 286 26.04 1.02 10.90
N ALA A 287 25.99 1.91 9.91
CA ALA A 287 25.38 3.24 10.05
C ALA A 287 23.90 3.18 10.41
N MET A 288 23.14 2.34 9.69
CA MET A 288 21.72 2.12 9.96
C MET A 288 21.52 1.47 11.33
N GLU A 289 22.31 0.46 11.67
CA GLU A 289 22.21 -0.22 12.97
C GLU A 289 22.46 0.75 14.13
N LYS A 290 23.49 1.61 14.03
CA LYS A 290 23.83 2.61 15.05
C LYS A 290 22.77 3.70 15.20
N LEU A 291 22.23 4.21 14.08
CA LEU A 291 21.15 5.21 14.12
C LEU A 291 19.88 4.61 14.73
N GLY A 292 19.43 3.45 14.23
CA GLY A 292 18.23 2.78 14.74
C GLY A 292 18.36 2.38 16.22
N GLY A 293 19.54 1.93 16.65
CA GLY A 293 19.85 1.65 18.05
C GLY A 293 19.72 2.88 18.94
N MET A 294 20.34 4.00 18.53
CA MET A 294 20.29 5.27 19.26
C MET A 294 18.86 5.79 19.40
N LEU A 295 18.06 5.75 18.34
CA LEU A 295 16.68 6.23 18.37
C LEU A 295 15.82 5.42 19.35
N ARG A 296 15.97 4.09 19.37
CA ARG A 296 15.27 3.21 20.33
C ARG A 296 15.67 3.46 21.78
N GLU A 297 16.95 3.73 22.03
CA GLU A 297 17.46 3.99 23.37
C GLU A 297 17.00 5.35 23.90
N ARG A 298 17.07 6.40 23.06
CA ARG A 298 16.81 7.78 23.48
C ARG A 298 15.34 8.17 23.47
N PHE A 299 14.54 7.50 22.64
CA PHE A 299 13.10 7.75 22.48
C PHE A 299 12.29 6.47 22.69
N PRO A 300 12.31 5.88 23.89
CA PRO A 300 11.68 4.57 24.14
C PRO A 300 10.14 4.60 24.05
N THR A 301 9.54 5.79 24.18
CA THR A 301 8.10 6.02 24.03
C THR A 301 7.71 6.43 22.61
N ALA A 302 8.67 6.59 21.69
CA ALA A 302 8.38 6.89 20.30
C ALA A 302 8.06 5.62 19.52
N GLY A 303 7.12 5.73 18.59
CA GLY A 303 6.97 4.74 17.52
C GLY A 303 8.06 4.97 16.52
N VAL A 304 9.07 4.10 16.49
CA VAL A 304 10.14 4.16 15.51
C VAL A 304 9.76 3.26 14.33
N TYR A 305 9.67 3.85 13.15
CA TYR A 305 9.38 3.21 11.88
C TYR A 305 10.64 3.27 11.03
N HIS A 306 11.13 2.13 10.58
CA HIS A 306 12.20 2.10 9.59
C HIS A 306 11.58 2.15 8.19
N GLY A 307 12.01 3.10 7.38
CA GLY A 307 11.66 3.19 5.96
C GLY A 307 12.44 2.18 5.12
N VAL A 308 12.32 2.31 3.80
CA VAL A 308 13.14 1.57 2.84
C VAL A 308 14.49 2.28 2.72
N GLU A 309 15.60 1.55 2.81
CA GLU A 309 16.99 2.06 2.70
C GLU A 309 17.48 2.89 3.92
N ASP A 310 17.64 4.21 3.78
CA ASP A 310 18.31 5.14 4.72
C ASP A 310 17.37 5.94 5.63
N GLU A 311 16.06 5.70 5.53
CA GLU A 311 15.04 6.54 6.15
C GLU A 311 14.50 6.00 7.49
N TYR A 312 14.24 6.90 8.43
CA TYR A 312 13.57 6.64 9.70
C TYR A 312 12.43 7.62 9.91
N TYR A 313 11.27 7.12 10.34
CA TYR A 313 10.15 7.93 10.78
C TYR A 313 9.92 7.70 12.28
N LEU A 314 9.68 8.76 13.04
CA LEU A 314 9.39 8.70 14.46
C LEU A 314 8.06 9.38 14.75
N VAL A 315 7.18 8.70 15.47
CA VAL A 315 6.00 9.32 16.08
C VAL A 315 6.26 9.51 17.55
N LEU A 316 6.21 10.76 17.99
CA LEU A 316 6.51 11.16 19.36
C LEU A 316 5.26 11.81 20.00
N PRO A 317 4.76 11.32 21.15
CA PRO A 317 3.66 11.96 21.86
C PRO A 317 4.10 13.32 22.40
N SER A 318 3.80 14.37 21.63
CA SER A 318 4.20 15.74 21.91
C SER A 318 3.31 16.70 21.12
N ASP A 319 3.10 17.87 21.70
CA ASP A 319 2.46 19.04 21.08
C ASP A 319 3.47 20.12 20.65
N ASP A 320 4.77 19.92 20.90
CA ASP A 320 5.85 20.88 20.63
C ASP A 320 6.88 20.34 19.61
N PRO A 321 6.65 20.62 18.31
CA PRO A 321 7.58 20.23 17.24
C PRO A 321 9.00 20.76 17.41
N LYS A 322 9.16 21.97 17.96
CA LYS A 322 10.49 22.60 18.07
C LYS A 322 11.34 21.93 19.13
N ARG A 323 10.71 21.54 20.24
CA ARG A 323 11.36 20.75 21.27
C ARG A 323 11.79 19.38 20.72
N VAL A 324 10.90 18.70 20.01
CA VAL A 324 11.19 17.42 19.36
C VAL A 324 12.37 17.53 18.41
N GLU A 325 12.40 18.56 17.57
CA GLU A 325 13.52 18.81 16.66
C GLU A 325 14.84 19.02 17.41
N GLY A 326 14.83 19.83 18.48
CA GLY A 326 16.02 20.07 19.32
C GLY A 326 16.53 18.80 19.99
N ASP A 327 15.64 17.95 20.51
CA ASP A 327 15.98 16.70 21.16
C ASP A 327 16.59 15.69 20.17
N LEU A 328 16.03 15.59 18.95
CA LEU A 328 16.56 14.75 17.87
C LEU A 328 17.92 15.24 17.39
N GLN A 329 18.09 16.55 17.18
CA GLN A 329 19.37 17.15 16.81
C GLN A 329 20.43 16.88 17.88
N HIS A 330 20.09 16.99 19.16
CA HIS A 330 21.00 16.70 20.25
C HIS A 330 21.38 15.21 20.28
N ALA A 331 20.42 14.30 20.10
CA ALA A 331 20.66 12.87 20.07
C ALA A 331 21.59 12.47 18.91
N CYS A 332 21.38 13.03 17.71
CA CYS A 332 22.20 12.75 16.53
C CYS A 332 23.67 13.18 16.68
N ARG A 333 24.01 14.11 17.60
CA ARG A 333 25.41 14.47 17.90
C ARG A 333 26.23 13.32 18.48
N SER A 334 25.58 12.27 19.00
CA SER A 334 26.26 11.04 19.45
C SER A 334 26.84 10.21 18.29
N LEU A 335 26.44 10.49 17.05
CA LEU A 335 26.90 9.85 15.82
C LEU A 335 27.59 10.88 14.90
N PRO A 336 28.71 11.52 15.31
CA PRO A 336 29.29 12.67 14.61
C PRO A 336 29.90 12.32 13.24
N TRP A 337 30.04 11.04 12.93
CA TRP A 337 30.53 10.53 11.65
C TRP A 337 29.41 10.31 10.63
N LEU A 338 28.14 10.47 11.04
CA LEU A 338 26.98 10.49 10.16
C LEU A 338 26.45 11.90 10.03
N THR A 339 26.05 12.27 8.82
CA THR A 339 25.25 13.47 8.58
C THR A 339 23.80 13.03 8.46
N ILE A 340 22.95 13.51 9.37
CA ILE A 340 21.55 13.07 9.45
C ILE A 340 20.66 14.27 9.14
N ASN A 341 19.87 14.16 8.09
CA ASN A 341 18.83 15.13 7.77
C ASN A 341 17.65 14.88 8.68
N ILE A 342 17.20 15.91 9.41
CA ILE A 342 16.05 15.81 10.31
C ILE A 342 14.97 16.76 9.79
N ARG A 343 13.74 16.28 9.67
CA ARG A 343 12.55 17.09 9.41
C ARG A 343 11.48 16.76 10.43
N VAL A 344 10.87 17.78 11.02
CA VAL A 344 9.83 17.61 12.03
C VAL A 344 8.55 18.30 11.56
N MET A 345 7.44 17.59 11.60
CA MET A 345 6.12 18.10 11.22
C MET A 345 5.45 18.80 12.41
N GLN A 346 4.40 19.57 12.13
CA GLN A 346 3.54 20.09 13.20
C GLN A 346 2.89 18.95 13.96
N ALA A 347 2.56 19.18 15.24
CA ALA A 347 1.83 18.21 16.03
C ALA A 347 0.44 17.99 15.41
N LEU A 348 0.04 16.75 15.18
CA LEU A 348 -1.25 16.37 14.60
C LEU A 348 -2.02 15.46 15.57
N PRO A 349 -3.35 15.37 15.47
CA PRO A 349 -4.10 14.31 16.14
C PRO A 349 -3.55 12.92 15.78
N GLY A 350 -3.52 12.00 16.74
CA GLY A 350 -2.99 10.64 16.53
C GLY A 350 -3.63 9.90 15.34
N GLU A 351 -4.89 10.17 15.02
CA GLU A 351 -5.62 9.59 13.88
C GLU A 351 -5.09 10.09 12.52
N GLU A 352 -4.67 11.35 12.45
CA GLU A 352 -4.09 11.94 11.23
C GLU A 352 -2.67 11.41 10.99
N ILE A 353 -1.92 11.17 12.07
CA ILE A 353 -0.59 10.55 11.98
C ILE A 353 -0.72 9.10 11.52
N ALA A 354 -1.70 8.36 12.04
CA ALA A 354 -2.00 7.01 11.57
C ALA A 354 -2.35 6.99 10.07
N LEU A 355 -3.08 7.99 9.58
CA LEU A 355 -3.41 8.15 8.17
C LEU A 355 -2.19 8.56 7.32
N ALA A 356 -1.31 9.41 7.84
CA ALA A 356 -0.06 9.81 7.19
C ALA A 356 0.90 8.62 7.05
N LEU A 357 1.11 7.86 8.13
CA LEU A 357 1.89 6.61 8.13
C LEU A 357 1.32 5.57 7.15
N ARG A 358 -0.01 5.50 7.00
CA ARG A 358 -0.63 4.63 6.00
C ARG A 358 -0.24 4.99 4.57
N ARG A 359 -0.05 6.28 4.26
CA ARG A 359 0.38 6.77 2.94
C ARG A 359 1.90 6.61 2.71
N LEU A 360 2.69 6.54 3.78
CA LEU A 360 4.14 6.30 3.73
C LEU A 360 4.49 4.91 3.13
N ARG A 361 3.56 3.95 3.18
CA ARG A 361 3.70 2.59 2.61
C ARG A 361 3.80 2.57 1.07
N ASP A 362 3.33 3.61 0.37
CA ASP A 362 3.21 3.62 -1.09
C ASP A 362 4.40 4.29 -1.84
N GLY A 363 5.50 4.60 -1.13
CA GLY A 363 6.82 4.76 -1.75
C GLY A 363 7.09 6.00 -2.60
N ASN A 364 6.61 7.19 -2.21
CA ASN A 364 7.15 8.46 -2.74
C ASN A 364 6.69 9.68 -1.92
N VAL A 365 7.55 10.23 -1.04
CA VAL A 365 7.10 11.23 -0.05
C VAL A 365 7.56 12.65 -0.38
N PHE A 366 8.81 12.88 -0.80
CA PHE A 366 9.30 14.27 -0.88
C PHE A 366 8.92 15.05 -2.14
N ALA A 367 8.62 14.39 -3.26
CA ALA A 367 8.06 15.10 -4.42
C ALA A 367 6.60 15.52 -4.17
N ALA A 368 5.83 14.69 -3.47
CA ALA A 368 4.41 14.96 -3.24
C ALA A 368 4.17 15.96 -2.10
N HIS A 369 4.89 15.92 -0.97
CA HIS A 369 4.53 16.74 0.20
C HIS A 369 5.30 18.04 0.39
N ALA A 370 6.45 18.27 -0.26
CA ALA A 370 6.98 19.64 -0.35
C ALA A 370 6.06 20.53 -1.21
N GLU A 371 5.49 19.96 -2.27
CA GLU A 371 4.41 20.58 -3.06
C GLU A 371 3.09 20.62 -2.29
N THR A 372 2.68 19.56 -1.57
CA THR A 372 1.39 19.56 -0.83
C THR A 372 1.41 20.46 0.42
N ALA A 373 2.52 20.59 1.14
CA ALA A 373 2.62 21.48 2.30
C ALA A 373 2.72 22.96 1.88
N ALA A 374 3.46 23.27 0.82
CA ALA A 374 3.48 24.60 0.21
C ALA A 374 2.14 24.94 -0.48
N ALA A 375 1.47 23.96 -1.10
CA ALA A 375 0.13 24.12 -1.67
C ALA A 375 -0.95 24.20 -0.59
N LEU A 376 -0.85 23.53 0.56
CA LEU A 376 -1.78 23.70 1.68
C LEU A 376 -1.64 25.06 2.35
N GLU A 377 -0.43 25.65 2.34
CA GLU A 377 -0.21 27.02 2.81
C GLU A 377 -0.58 28.09 1.75
N ALA A 378 -0.62 27.75 0.44
CA ALA A 378 -0.87 28.70 -0.66
C ALA A 378 -2.20 28.50 -1.43
N ALA A 379 -2.93 27.40 -1.25
CA ALA A 379 -4.13 27.09 -2.02
C ALA A 379 -5.34 27.89 -1.54
N LYS A 380 -6.04 28.50 -2.48
CA LYS A 380 -7.36 29.08 -2.22
C LYS A 380 -8.31 27.99 -1.72
N PRO A 381 -9.16 28.28 -0.73
CA PRO A 381 -10.11 27.30 -0.21
C PRO A 381 -10.99 26.75 -1.33
N GLN A 382 -11.19 25.42 -1.33
CA GLN A 382 -11.98 24.71 -2.33
C GLN A 382 -13.40 24.49 -1.82
N TYR A 383 -14.37 24.71 -2.70
CA TYR A 383 -15.79 24.65 -2.41
C TYR A 383 -16.49 23.71 -3.38
N LEU A 384 -17.37 22.85 -2.88
CA LEU A 384 -18.22 21.97 -3.68
C LEU A 384 -19.68 22.38 -3.50
N ALA A 385 -20.32 22.86 -4.57
CA ALA A 385 -21.76 23.08 -4.56
C ALA A 385 -22.47 21.92 -5.25
N ILE A 386 -23.48 21.34 -4.61
CA ILE A 386 -24.34 20.30 -5.19
C ILE A 386 -25.71 20.92 -5.45
N ILE A 387 -26.11 21.03 -6.71
CA ILE A 387 -27.38 21.64 -7.13
C ILE A 387 -28.22 20.57 -7.81
N ASP A 388 -29.14 19.98 -7.05
CA ASP A 388 -29.98 18.86 -7.49
C ASP A 388 -31.31 18.95 -6.74
N ASP A 389 -32.46 18.75 -7.37
CA ASP A 389 -33.76 18.84 -6.68
C ASP A 389 -34.09 17.56 -5.90
N ASP A 390 -33.43 16.44 -6.23
CA ASP A 390 -33.54 15.15 -5.54
C ASP A 390 -32.70 15.12 -4.25
N GLU A 391 -33.40 15.01 -3.12
CA GLU A 391 -32.79 14.94 -1.78
C GLU A 391 -31.91 13.70 -1.59
N ILE A 392 -32.28 12.56 -2.17
CA ILE A 392 -31.51 11.33 -2.07
C ILE A 392 -30.17 11.50 -2.77
N VAL A 393 -30.17 12.14 -3.95
CA VAL A 393 -28.93 12.43 -4.69
C VAL A 393 -28.08 13.43 -3.93
N ARG A 394 -28.65 14.53 -3.41
CA ARG A 394 -27.89 15.49 -2.59
C ARG A 394 -27.24 14.83 -1.38
N SER A 395 -27.99 14.07 -0.58
CA SER A 395 -27.46 13.40 0.61
C SER A 395 -26.40 12.35 0.28
N LEU A 396 -26.57 11.59 -0.81
CA LEU A 396 -25.56 10.64 -1.30
C LEU A 396 -24.25 11.36 -1.65
N LEU A 397 -24.34 12.47 -2.39
CA LEU A 397 -23.17 13.24 -2.83
C LEU A 397 -22.48 13.93 -1.64
N GLU A 398 -23.24 14.50 -0.70
CA GLU A 398 -22.70 15.07 0.53
C GLU A 398 -21.96 14.01 1.36
N GLU A 399 -22.58 12.85 1.60
CA GLU A 399 -21.98 11.75 2.35
C GLU A 399 -20.72 11.19 1.68
N GLN A 400 -20.72 11.08 0.35
CA GLN A 400 -19.57 10.60 -0.41
C GLN A 400 -18.37 11.53 -0.31
N PHE A 401 -18.61 12.85 -0.34
CA PHE A 401 -17.55 13.85 -0.47
C PHE A 401 -17.19 14.57 0.83
N LYS A 402 -17.95 14.44 1.93
CA LYS A 402 -17.68 15.14 3.21
C LYS A 402 -16.28 14.90 3.80
N LEU A 403 -15.63 13.79 3.43
CA LEU A 403 -14.28 13.44 3.87
C LEU A 403 -13.18 13.92 2.91
N LEU A 404 -13.52 14.67 1.86
CA LEU A 404 -12.51 15.31 1.01
C LEU A 404 -11.76 16.38 1.81
N PRO A 405 -10.44 16.22 2.02
CA PRO A 405 -9.67 17.15 2.82
C PRO A 405 -9.64 18.53 2.15
N GLY A 406 -9.91 19.58 2.92
CA GLY A 406 -9.83 20.97 2.44
C GLY A 406 -11.00 21.45 1.57
N VAL A 407 -12.01 20.61 1.32
CA VAL A 407 -13.19 20.95 0.51
C VAL A 407 -14.39 21.23 1.40
N ARG A 408 -15.03 22.41 1.22
CA ARG A 408 -16.26 22.78 1.91
C ARG A 408 -17.46 22.52 1.02
N ILE A 409 -18.43 21.76 1.52
CA ILE A 409 -19.59 21.34 0.72
C ILE A 409 -20.83 22.14 1.13
N MET A 410 -21.63 22.54 0.14
CA MET A 410 -22.98 23.06 0.34
C MET A 410 -23.90 22.52 -0.74
N SER A 411 -25.14 22.21 -0.38
CA SER A 411 -26.13 21.74 -1.34
C SER A 411 -27.33 22.68 -1.44
N TYR A 412 -27.89 22.71 -2.64
CA TYR A 412 -29.00 23.57 -3.02
C TYR A 412 -30.03 22.71 -3.75
N ARG A 413 -31.29 22.85 -3.36
CA ARG A 413 -32.40 22.18 -4.06
C ARG A 413 -32.67 22.81 -5.43
N GLU A 414 -32.28 24.07 -5.60
CA GLU A 414 -32.71 24.90 -6.73
C GLU A 414 -31.60 25.86 -7.17
N GLY A 415 -31.54 26.16 -8.47
CA GLY A 415 -30.48 27.00 -9.05
C GLY A 415 -30.49 28.43 -8.52
N GLU A 416 -31.67 29.01 -8.28
CA GLU A 416 -31.82 30.35 -7.72
C GLU A 416 -31.22 30.46 -6.32
N SER A 417 -31.46 29.46 -5.47
CA SER A 417 -30.96 29.44 -4.10
C SER A 417 -29.43 29.47 -4.03
N PHE A 418 -28.75 28.83 -4.98
CA PHE A 418 -27.29 28.94 -5.11
C PHE A 418 -26.83 30.38 -5.37
N PHE A 419 -27.52 31.11 -6.26
CA PHE A 419 -27.16 32.48 -6.61
C PHE A 419 -27.58 33.53 -5.56
N GLU A 420 -28.57 33.23 -4.72
CA GLU A 420 -28.99 34.09 -3.62
C GLU A 420 -28.04 34.00 -2.42
N ASP A 421 -27.40 32.85 -2.23
CA ASP A 421 -26.50 32.61 -1.12
C ASP A 421 -25.14 33.30 -1.30
N ALA A 422 -24.68 34.07 -0.32
CA ALA A 422 -23.36 34.68 -0.33
C ALA A 422 -22.21 33.67 -0.29
N TRP A 423 -22.50 32.39 0.00
CA TRP A 423 -21.52 31.31 0.04
C TRP A 423 -20.80 31.09 -1.30
N HIS A 424 -21.46 31.27 -2.45
CA HIS A 424 -20.81 31.16 -3.76
C HIS A 424 -19.89 32.35 -4.10
N LYS A 425 -19.90 33.41 -3.30
CA LYS A 425 -19.13 34.65 -3.53
C LYS A 425 -17.84 34.74 -2.71
N GLN A 426 -17.55 33.77 -1.83
CA GLN A 426 -16.31 33.74 -1.04
C GLN A 426 -15.08 33.65 -1.97
N ASP A 427 -13.94 34.16 -1.50
CA ASP A 427 -12.68 33.98 -2.25
C ASP A 427 -12.25 32.51 -2.15
N GLY A 428 -12.08 31.86 -3.30
CA GLY A 428 -11.98 30.41 -3.38
C GLY A 428 -12.28 29.85 -4.76
N GLN A 429 -12.05 28.57 -4.93
CA GLN A 429 -12.36 27.83 -6.16
C GLN A 429 -13.55 26.90 -5.94
N TYR A 430 -14.43 26.82 -6.93
CA TYR A 430 -15.71 26.15 -6.81
C TYR A 430 -15.82 25.04 -7.85
N LEU A 431 -16.21 23.85 -7.41
CA LEU A 431 -16.75 22.81 -8.26
C LEU A 431 -18.27 22.77 -8.08
N LEU A 432 -19.01 22.88 -9.16
CA LEU A 432 -20.47 22.78 -9.18
C LEU A 432 -20.87 21.43 -9.76
N ILE A 433 -21.59 20.61 -8.99
CA ILE A 433 -22.30 19.44 -9.49
C ILE A 433 -23.74 19.88 -9.72
N ILE A 434 -24.20 19.86 -10.97
CA ILE A 434 -25.50 20.44 -11.35
C ILE A 434 -26.36 19.37 -12.03
N ASP A 435 -27.59 19.16 -11.55
CA ASP A 435 -28.57 18.42 -12.34
C ASP A 435 -29.00 19.25 -13.56
N GLY A 436 -29.01 18.62 -14.73
CA GLY A 436 -29.54 19.20 -15.96
C GLY A 436 -31.08 19.24 -16.05
N MET A 437 -31.79 18.91 -14.97
CA MET A 437 -33.24 19.04 -14.85
C MET A 437 -33.60 19.62 -13.48
N LEU A 438 -33.45 20.93 -13.32
CA LEU A 438 -33.83 21.64 -12.10
C LEU A 438 -35.18 22.36 -12.28
N PRO A 439 -35.98 22.49 -11.20
CA PRO A 439 -37.19 23.30 -11.23
C PRO A 439 -36.85 24.79 -11.33
N ARG A 440 -37.72 25.55 -12.00
CA ARG A 440 -37.66 27.00 -12.22
C ARG A 440 -36.50 27.49 -13.09
N MET A 441 -35.26 27.22 -12.70
CA MET A 441 -34.05 27.53 -13.46
C MET A 441 -33.37 26.23 -13.89
N ASP A 442 -33.39 25.91 -15.19
CA ASP A 442 -32.78 24.67 -15.72
C ASP A 442 -31.26 24.66 -15.44
N GLY A 443 -30.66 23.49 -15.27
CA GLY A 443 -29.22 23.35 -14.99
C GLY A 443 -28.34 23.99 -16.08
N PHE A 444 -28.80 23.98 -17.34
CA PHE A 444 -28.14 24.69 -18.43
C PHE A 444 -28.22 26.22 -18.29
N GLU A 445 -29.28 26.76 -17.69
CA GLU A 445 -29.41 28.19 -17.38
C GLU A 445 -28.48 28.57 -16.23
N VAL A 446 -28.28 27.69 -15.24
CA VAL A 446 -27.27 27.86 -14.19
C VAL A 446 -25.88 27.94 -14.81
N VAL A 447 -25.53 27.01 -15.71
CA VAL A 447 -24.24 27.02 -16.45
C VAL A 447 -24.06 28.34 -17.21
N TYR A 448 -25.06 28.74 -18.00
CA TYR A 448 -25.01 29.96 -18.79
C TYR A 448 -24.80 31.20 -17.91
N LYS A 449 -25.51 31.27 -16.77
CA LYS A 449 -25.39 32.39 -15.83
C LYS A 449 -24.03 32.43 -15.15
N VAL A 450 -23.47 31.28 -14.72
CA VAL A 450 -22.10 31.19 -14.18
C VAL A 450 -21.08 31.69 -15.21
N ARG A 451 -21.18 31.24 -16.47
CA ARG A 451 -20.20 31.57 -17.51
C ARG A 451 -20.30 33.00 -18.05
N THR A 452 -21.44 33.66 -17.92
CA THR A 452 -21.65 35.02 -18.45
C THR A 452 -21.56 36.12 -17.39
N GLN A 453 -21.86 35.82 -16.13
CA GLN A 453 -21.95 36.82 -15.06
C GLN A 453 -20.88 36.67 -13.98
N TYR A 454 -20.13 35.56 -13.97
CA TYR A 454 -19.12 35.26 -12.97
C TYR A 454 -17.79 34.88 -13.61
N ASP A 455 -16.72 34.96 -12.82
CA ASP A 455 -15.37 34.60 -13.28
C ASP A 455 -15.30 33.11 -13.65
N ALA A 456 -15.05 32.81 -14.92
CA ALA A 456 -15.05 31.45 -15.43
C ALA A 456 -13.94 30.59 -14.80
N ASP A 457 -12.80 31.20 -14.44
CA ASP A 457 -11.65 30.51 -13.85
C ASP A 457 -11.90 30.12 -12.38
N LYS A 458 -12.95 30.69 -11.78
CA LYS A 458 -13.37 30.40 -10.41
C LYS A 458 -14.24 29.14 -10.29
N TYR A 459 -14.92 28.74 -11.36
CA TYR A 459 -15.92 27.66 -11.34
C TYR A 459 -15.59 26.54 -12.33
N SER A 460 -15.39 25.32 -11.81
CA SER A 460 -15.51 24.10 -12.62
C SER A 460 -16.93 23.54 -12.50
N ILE A 461 -17.47 22.99 -13.59
CA ILE A 461 -18.85 22.53 -13.68
C ILE A 461 -18.92 21.09 -14.17
N LEU A 462 -19.45 20.21 -13.32
CA LEU A 462 -19.82 18.84 -13.63
C LEU A 462 -21.35 18.74 -13.75
N MET A 463 -21.85 18.36 -14.91
CA MET A 463 -23.27 18.06 -15.04
C MET A 463 -23.57 16.60 -14.69
N LEU A 464 -24.62 16.39 -13.90
CA LEU A 464 -25.10 15.08 -13.47
C LEU A 464 -26.57 14.92 -13.85
N THR A 465 -26.86 14.35 -15.02
CA THR A 465 -28.24 14.44 -15.58
C THR A 465 -28.74 13.13 -16.18
N GLY A 466 -30.06 12.94 -16.18
CA GLY A 466 -30.73 11.82 -16.85
C GLY A 466 -30.83 11.97 -18.38
N ARG A 467 -30.50 13.15 -18.95
CA ARG A 467 -30.57 13.37 -20.40
C ARG A 467 -29.46 12.57 -21.11
N LYS A 468 -29.83 11.78 -22.11
CA LYS A 468 -28.91 10.91 -22.88
C LYS A 468 -28.81 11.31 -24.35
N SER A 469 -29.48 12.38 -24.77
CA SER A 469 -29.47 12.79 -26.17
C SER A 469 -28.12 13.44 -26.51
N GLU A 470 -27.56 13.06 -27.65
CA GLU A 470 -26.31 13.65 -28.17
C GLU A 470 -26.43 15.18 -28.30
N LYS A 471 -27.63 15.69 -28.61
CA LYS A 471 -27.92 17.13 -28.69
C LYS A 471 -27.78 17.85 -27.34
N ASP A 472 -28.20 17.23 -26.24
CA ASP A 472 -28.09 17.83 -24.90
C ASP A 472 -26.63 17.85 -24.40
N ILE A 473 -25.84 16.82 -24.74
CA ILE A 473 -24.41 16.75 -24.41
C ILE A 473 -23.63 17.79 -25.20
N VAL A 474 -23.86 17.89 -26.52
CA VAL A 474 -23.24 18.91 -27.38
C VAL A 474 -23.56 20.32 -26.88
N ARG A 475 -24.83 20.58 -26.54
CA ARG A 475 -25.26 21.87 -25.97
C ARG A 475 -24.55 22.19 -24.65
N GLY A 476 -24.35 21.21 -23.77
CA GLY A 476 -23.61 21.41 -22.52
C GLY A 476 -22.15 21.80 -22.73
N LEU A 477 -21.49 21.13 -23.68
CA LEU A 477 -20.10 21.44 -24.04
C LEU A 477 -19.97 22.84 -24.67
N GLU A 478 -20.90 23.24 -25.53
CA GLU A 478 -20.93 24.60 -26.12
C GLU A 478 -21.14 25.70 -25.07
N LEU A 479 -21.86 25.39 -23.99
CA LEU A 479 -22.10 26.31 -22.87
C LEU A 479 -20.93 26.37 -21.87
N GLY A 480 -19.88 25.57 -22.04
CA GLY A 480 -18.67 25.59 -21.20
C GLY A 480 -18.77 24.73 -19.93
N VAL A 481 -19.50 23.61 -20.01
CA VAL A 481 -19.43 22.54 -19.00
C VAL A 481 -18.08 21.83 -19.10
N ASP A 482 -17.49 21.48 -17.96
CA ASP A 482 -16.15 20.89 -17.89
C ASP A 482 -16.15 19.36 -17.95
N ASP A 483 -17.21 18.74 -17.45
CA ASP A 483 -17.42 17.30 -17.55
C ASP A 483 -18.90 16.94 -17.41
N TYR A 484 -19.25 15.73 -17.81
CA TYR A 484 -20.64 15.25 -17.84
C TYR A 484 -20.74 13.78 -17.40
N ILE A 485 -21.75 13.48 -16.59
CA ILE A 485 -22.10 12.12 -16.15
C ILE A 485 -23.61 11.91 -16.31
N THR A 486 -23.99 10.79 -16.93
CA THR A 486 -25.40 10.39 -17.05
C THR A 486 -25.91 9.66 -15.81
N LYS A 487 -27.14 9.95 -15.38
CA LYS A 487 -27.88 9.12 -14.39
C LYS A 487 -28.46 7.86 -15.09
N PRO A 488 -28.38 6.66 -14.47
CA PRO A 488 -27.71 6.33 -13.21
C PRO A 488 -26.18 6.25 -13.38
N PHE A 489 -25.43 6.57 -12.32
CA PHE A 489 -23.96 6.66 -12.33
C PHE A 489 -23.32 5.75 -11.28
N GLY A 490 -22.07 5.33 -11.53
CA GLY A 490 -21.27 4.60 -10.56
C GLY A 490 -20.52 5.56 -9.62
N ILE A 491 -20.50 5.27 -8.32
CA ILE A 491 -19.82 6.10 -7.31
C ILE A 491 -18.33 6.27 -7.62
N ARG A 492 -17.63 5.18 -7.96
CA ARG A 492 -16.20 5.22 -8.31
C ARG A 492 -15.91 6.10 -9.54
N GLU A 493 -16.81 6.11 -10.52
CA GLU A 493 -16.65 6.94 -11.72
C GLU A 493 -16.82 8.43 -11.38
N LEU A 494 -17.85 8.76 -10.62
CA LEU A 494 -18.11 10.11 -10.14
C LEU A 494 -16.95 10.64 -9.29
N GLU A 495 -16.42 9.83 -8.36
CA GLU A 495 -15.26 10.19 -7.54
C GLU A 495 -14.02 10.52 -8.38
N ALA A 496 -13.73 9.70 -9.39
CA ALA A 496 -12.57 9.90 -10.26
C ALA A 496 -12.68 11.23 -11.03
N ARG A 497 -13.89 11.58 -11.50
CA ARG A 497 -14.15 12.81 -12.25
C ARG A 497 -14.11 14.06 -11.36
N VAL A 498 -14.68 13.99 -10.16
CA VAL A 498 -14.63 15.06 -9.16
C VAL A 498 -13.18 15.36 -8.76
N LYS A 499 -12.38 14.33 -8.45
CA LYS A 499 -10.94 14.48 -8.13
C LYS A 499 -10.15 15.12 -9.27
N ARG A 500 -10.45 14.74 -10.52
CA ARG A 500 -9.82 15.32 -11.71
C ARG A 500 -10.14 16.81 -11.88
N LEU A 501 -11.38 17.22 -11.61
CA LEU A 501 -11.79 18.62 -11.74
C LEU A 501 -11.16 19.51 -10.66
N PHE A 502 -11.09 19.05 -9.41
CA PHE A 502 -10.36 19.77 -8.35
C PHE A 502 -8.88 19.94 -8.69
N LYS A 503 -8.21 18.88 -9.19
CA LYS A 503 -6.81 18.95 -9.62
C LYS A 503 -6.56 19.94 -10.77
N ARG A 504 -7.57 20.22 -11.59
CA ARG A 504 -7.47 21.21 -12.67
C ARG A 504 -7.61 22.64 -12.15
N LEU A 505 -8.41 22.85 -11.10
CA LEU A 505 -8.51 24.14 -10.42
C LEU A 505 -7.19 24.49 -9.69
N GLU A 506 -6.43 23.51 -9.23
CA GLU A 506 -5.12 23.71 -8.57
C GLU A 506 -3.98 24.23 -9.49
N ARG A 507 -4.19 24.28 -10.81
CA ARG A 507 -3.21 24.75 -11.81
C ARG A 507 -3.54 26.16 -12.25
#